data_AF-A0A2R6GRP0-F1
#
_entry.id   AF-A0A2R6GRP0-F1
#
_cell.length_a   1.000
_cell.length_b   1.000
_cell.length_c   1.000
_cell.angle_alpha   90.00
_cell.angle_beta   90.00
_cell.angle_gamma   90.00
#
_symmetry.space_group_name_H-M   'P 1'
#
loop_
_entity.id
_entity.type
_entity.pdbx_description
1 polymer ?
#
loop_
_entity_poly.entity_id
_entity_poly.type
_entity_poly.pdbx_seq_one_letter_code
_entity_poly.pdbx_strand_id
1 'polypeptide(L)'
;MDCPRCGAQLLTYSLDERTAFVCEDCGYVGVPADHEPEPEPEESWGEALERFYDRFGAGDAVDGVAVTIDGRAYDVPPGVFERYEDLTAAQRAIVDELVAESEPTDPERSHAEIAAAAGVSRSYVRDVLDSCGDLAAAIADGRVD
;
A
#
# COMPACT_ATOMS: atom_id res chain seq x y z
N MET A 1 17.77 0.58 42.75
CA MET A 1 16.35 0.84 43.08
C MET A 1 15.52 -0.20 42.34
N ASP A 2 14.47 -0.72 42.94
CA ASP A 2 13.63 -1.73 42.31
C ASP A 2 12.48 -1.08 41.52
N CYS A 3 12.08 -1.70 40.42
CA CYS A 3 11.02 -1.22 39.54
C CYS A 3 9.66 -1.37 40.25
N PRO A 4 8.84 -0.30 40.35
CA PRO A 4 7.54 -0.37 41.00
C PRO A 4 6.51 -1.21 40.22
N ARG A 5 6.77 -1.54 38.94
CA ARG A 5 5.86 -2.35 38.11
C ARG A 5 6.14 -3.85 38.16
N CYS A 6 7.40 -4.26 38.16
CA CYS A 6 7.77 -5.68 38.06
C CYS A 6 8.75 -6.16 39.15
N GLY A 7 9.26 -5.26 40.00
CA GLY A 7 10.23 -5.60 41.05
C GLY A 7 11.67 -5.84 40.57
N ALA A 8 11.93 -5.76 39.25
CA ALA A 8 13.27 -5.90 38.70
C ALA A 8 14.17 -4.70 39.03
N GLN A 9 15.48 -4.85 38.94
CA GLN A 9 16.42 -3.77 39.25
C GLN A 9 16.43 -2.69 38.14
N LEU A 10 16.29 -1.43 38.52
CA LEU A 10 16.37 -0.29 37.60
C LEU A 10 17.82 0.01 37.21
N LEU A 11 18.05 0.23 35.92
CA LEU A 11 19.27 0.82 35.40
C LEU A 11 19.26 2.33 35.57
N THR A 12 20.45 2.90 35.68
CA THR A 12 20.68 4.35 35.81
C THR A 12 21.64 4.79 34.72
N TYR A 13 21.21 5.74 33.90
CA TYR A 13 22.03 6.39 32.88
C TYR A 13 22.35 7.81 33.34
N SER A 14 23.61 8.22 33.23
CA SER A 14 24.06 9.56 33.59
C SER A 14 24.77 10.22 32.42
N LEU A 15 24.43 11.48 32.15
CA LEU A 15 25.06 12.33 31.13
C LEU A 15 25.18 13.76 31.70
N ASP A 16 26.42 14.22 31.86
CA ASP A 16 26.75 15.45 32.58
C ASP A 16 26.07 15.48 33.96
N GLU A 17 25.25 16.50 34.21
CA GLU A 17 24.53 16.72 35.47
C GLU A 17 23.14 16.05 35.49
N ARG A 18 22.80 15.27 34.45
CA ARG A 18 21.47 14.65 34.28
C ARG A 18 21.54 13.14 34.53
N THR A 19 20.47 12.61 35.13
CA THR A 19 20.32 11.18 35.40
C THR A 19 18.93 10.70 35.00
N ALA A 20 18.84 9.52 34.41
CA ALA A 20 17.60 8.85 34.02
C ALA A 20 17.56 7.40 34.54
N PHE A 21 16.36 6.90 34.84
CA PHE A 21 16.13 5.55 35.34
C PHE A 21 15.28 4.75 34.34
N VAL A 22 15.66 3.51 34.05
CA VAL A 22 14.95 2.63 33.11
C VAL A 22 14.89 1.21 33.65
N CYS A 23 13.73 0.56 33.54
CA CYS A 23 13.59 -0.90 33.69
C CYS A 23 13.64 -1.55 32.31
N GLU A 24 14.63 -2.40 32.05
CA GLU A 24 14.72 -3.11 30.76
C GLU A 24 13.72 -4.26 30.64
N ASP A 25 13.25 -4.81 31.76
CA ASP A 25 12.28 -5.92 31.76
C ASP A 25 10.88 -5.49 31.33
N CYS A 26 10.43 -4.29 31.71
CA CYS A 26 9.06 -3.84 31.45
C CYS A 26 8.94 -2.45 30.83
N GLY A 27 10.06 -1.78 30.54
CA GLY A 27 10.08 -0.46 29.91
C GLY A 27 9.65 0.70 30.82
N TYR A 28 9.62 0.52 32.15
CA TYR A 28 9.29 1.61 33.08
C TYR A 28 10.40 2.68 33.11
N VAL A 29 10.06 3.96 32.94
CA VAL A 29 11.02 5.08 32.86
C VAL A 29 10.81 6.19 33.91
N GLY A 30 10.04 5.94 34.97
CA GLY A 30 9.89 6.90 36.07
C GLY A 30 9.03 8.13 35.79
N VAL A 31 8.48 8.27 34.57
CA VAL A 31 7.52 9.32 34.23
C VAL A 31 6.11 8.76 34.45
N PRO A 32 5.33 9.28 35.41
CA PRO A 32 3.90 9.02 35.43
C PRO A 32 3.31 9.67 34.17
N ALA A 33 2.98 8.85 33.18
CA ALA A 33 2.17 9.27 32.06
C ALA A 33 0.72 9.01 32.45
N ASP A 34 -0.05 10.09 32.57
CA ASP A 34 -1.50 9.97 32.59
C ASP A 34 -1.93 9.56 31.17
N HIS A 35 -2.42 8.32 31.05
CA HIS A 35 -2.96 7.79 29.80
C HIS A 35 -4.47 7.88 29.78
N GLU A 36 -5.10 8.46 30.82
CA GLU A 36 -6.50 8.77 30.79
C GLU A 36 -6.68 10.01 29.90
N PRO A 37 -7.35 9.88 28.75
CA PRO A 37 -7.77 11.06 28.03
C PRO A 37 -8.70 11.87 28.95
N GLU A 38 -8.61 13.20 28.88
CA GLU A 38 -9.68 14.04 29.44
C GLU A 38 -11.01 13.56 28.83
N PRO A 39 -12.09 13.46 29.62
CA PRO A 39 -13.37 12.96 29.13
C PRO A 39 -13.97 13.97 28.15
N GLU A 40 -13.53 13.88 26.90
CA GLU A 40 -14.14 14.52 25.75
C GLU A 40 -15.23 13.60 25.19
N PRO A 41 -16.30 14.15 24.59
CA PRO A 41 -17.25 13.33 23.86
C PRO A 41 -16.49 12.55 22.76
N GLU A 42 -16.50 11.22 22.86
CA GLU A 42 -15.93 10.35 21.84
C GLU A 42 -16.65 10.61 20.52
N GLU A 43 -15.93 11.05 19.49
CA GLU A 43 -16.50 11.14 18.15
C GLU A 43 -16.94 9.75 17.69
N SER A 44 -18.14 9.64 17.13
CA SER A 44 -18.55 8.38 16.52
C SER A 44 -17.69 8.10 15.29
N TRP A 45 -17.55 6.83 14.94
CA TRP A 45 -16.91 6.43 13.68
C TRP A 45 -17.54 7.10 12.45
N GLY A 46 -18.86 7.34 12.50
CA GLY A 46 -19.57 8.05 11.43
C GLY A 46 -19.08 9.49 11.29
N GLU A 47 -19.00 10.23 12.40
CA GLU A 47 -18.51 11.62 12.42
C GLU A 47 -17.03 11.71 12.01
N ALA A 48 -16.20 10.76 12.46
CA ALA A 48 -14.79 10.69 12.07
C ALA A 48 -14.61 10.47 10.56
N LEU A 49 -15.40 9.56 9.97
CA LEU A 49 -15.39 9.27 8.53
C LEU A 49 -16.00 10.42 7.72
N GLU A 50 -17.09 11.03 8.20
CA GLU A 50 -17.71 12.19 7.57
C GLU A 50 -16.73 13.37 7.50
N ARG A 51 -16.07 13.73 8.61
CA ARG A 51 -15.03 14.76 8.64
C ARG A 51 -13.88 14.44 7.68
N PHE A 52 -13.50 13.17 7.58
CA PHE A 52 -12.48 12.73 6.64
C PHE A 52 -12.94 12.96 5.20
N TYR A 53 -14.14 12.51 4.83
CA TYR A 53 -14.69 12.68 3.49
C TYR A 53 -14.99 14.15 3.14
N ASP A 54 -15.41 14.98 4.10
CA ASP A 54 -15.56 16.42 3.88
C ASP A 54 -14.24 17.11 3.57
N ARG A 55 -13.13 16.62 4.15
CA ARG A 55 -11.79 17.17 3.92
C ARG A 55 -11.15 16.65 2.64
N PHE A 56 -11.39 15.38 2.32
CA PHE A 56 -10.65 14.65 1.27
C PHE A 56 -11.52 14.21 0.08
N GLY A 57 -12.81 14.52 0.11
CA GLY A 57 -13.80 13.98 -0.82
C GLY A 57 -14.32 12.62 -0.36
N ALA A 58 -15.59 12.33 -0.60
CA ALA A 58 -16.21 11.02 -0.33
C ALA A 58 -15.81 10.02 -1.42
N GLY A 59 -14.51 9.76 -1.58
CA GLY A 59 -14.00 9.01 -2.73
C GLY A 59 -14.62 9.54 -4.03
N ASP A 60 -14.55 10.86 -4.23
CA ASP A 60 -15.04 11.50 -5.45
C ASP A 60 -14.54 10.73 -6.67
N ALA A 61 -15.37 10.67 -7.71
CA ALA A 61 -14.97 10.26 -9.04
C ALA A 61 -13.75 11.12 -9.42
N VAL A 62 -12.58 10.56 -9.13
CA VAL A 62 -11.30 11.08 -9.54
C VAL A 62 -11.35 11.09 -11.06
N ASP A 63 -11.19 12.28 -11.66
CA ASP A 63 -11.04 12.38 -13.11
C ASP A 63 -9.98 11.34 -13.52
N GLY A 64 -10.37 10.44 -14.41
CA GLY A 64 -9.49 9.39 -14.87
C GLY A 64 -8.26 9.98 -15.53
N VAL A 65 -7.14 9.28 -15.39
CA VAL A 65 -5.91 9.59 -16.10
C VAL A 65 -5.89 8.72 -17.35
N ALA A 66 -5.72 9.35 -18.50
CA ALA A 66 -5.60 8.63 -19.76
C ALA A 66 -4.27 7.88 -19.83
N VAL A 67 -4.34 6.56 -19.90
CA VAL A 67 -3.22 5.66 -20.21
C VAL A 67 -3.36 5.17 -21.64
N THR A 68 -2.24 5.10 -22.37
CA THR A 68 -2.22 4.51 -23.71
C THR A 68 -1.41 3.21 -23.70
N ILE A 69 -2.08 2.10 -24.02
CA ILE A 69 -1.46 0.76 -24.15
C ILE A 69 -1.78 0.24 -25.55
N ASP A 70 -0.75 -0.15 -26.30
CA ASP A 70 -0.87 -0.62 -27.70
C ASP A 70 -1.76 0.29 -28.59
N GLY A 71 -1.63 1.61 -28.42
CA GLY A 71 -2.39 2.61 -29.16
C GLY A 71 -3.86 2.77 -28.76
N ARG A 72 -4.33 2.07 -27.72
CA ARG A 72 -5.69 2.19 -27.16
C ARG A 72 -5.66 3.06 -25.90
N ALA A 73 -6.70 3.87 -25.73
CA ALA A 73 -6.83 4.75 -24.57
C ALA A 73 -7.68 4.09 -23.46
N TYR A 74 -7.22 4.24 -22.24
CA TYR A 74 -7.87 3.77 -21.02
C TYR A 74 -7.97 4.94 -20.04
N ASP A 75 -9.18 5.26 -19.60
CA ASP A 75 -9.45 6.22 -18.54
C ASP A 75 -9.44 5.47 -17.21
N VAL A 76 -8.35 5.60 -16.46
CA VAL A 76 -8.14 4.82 -15.23
C VAL A 76 -8.07 5.73 -14.01
N PRO A 77 -8.53 5.29 -12.82
CA PRO A 77 -8.36 6.05 -11.60
C PRO A 77 -6.87 6.39 -11.34
N PRO A 78 -6.53 7.55 -10.75
CA PRO A 78 -5.15 7.92 -10.43
C PRO A 78 -4.38 6.86 -9.63
N GLY A 79 -5.03 6.18 -8.67
CA GLY A 79 -4.37 5.10 -7.92
C GLY A 79 -4.03 3.86 -8.77
N VAL A 80 -4.78 3.61 -9.85
CA VAL A 80 -4.46 2.57 -10.85
C VAL A 80 -3.30 3.05 -11.72
N PHE A 81 -3.31 4.32 -12.12
CA PHE A 81 -2.22 4.95 -12.87
C PHE A 81 -0.88 4.92 -12.11
N GLU A 82 -0.88 5.34 -10.85
CA GLU A 82 0.32 5.34 -9.98
C GLU A 82 0.92 3.93 -9.87
N ARG A 83 0.09 2.91 -9.61
CA ARG A 83 0.54 1.51 -9.57
C ARG A 83 1.13 1.04 -10.90
N TYR A 84 0.60 1.51 -12.02
CA TYR A 84 1.09 1.17 -13.36
C TYR A 84 2.44 1.86 -13.68
N GLU A 85 2.62 3.12 -13.25
CA GLU A 85 3.88 3.84 -13.39
C GLU A 85 5.01 3.24 -12.55
N ASP A 86 4.69 2.70 -11.37
CA ASP A 86 5.65 2.04 -10.47
C ASP A 86 6.13 0.67 -10.97
N LEU A 87 5.50 0.10 -12.01
CA LEU A 87 5.94 -1.16 -12.59
C LEU A 87 7.33 -1.04 -13.20
N THR A 88 8.15 -2.08 -12.99
CA THR A 88 9.37 -2.26 -13.78
C THR A 88 9.02 -2.44 -15.26
N ALA A 89 9.96 -2.15 -16.16
CA ALA A 89 9.75 -2.32 -17.59
C ALA A 89 9.29 -3.76 -17.97
N ALA A 90 9.80 -4.77 -17.27
CA ALA A 90 9.41 -6.16 -17.49
C ALA A 90 7.99 -6.47 -17.00
N GLN A 91 7.60 -5.96 -15.83
CA GLN A 91 6.23 -6.10 -15.32
C GLN A 91 5.24 -5.36 -16.21
N ARG A 92 5.58 -4.14 -16.63
CA ARG A 92 4.75 -3.33 -17.52
C ARG A 92 4.52 -4.02 -18.85
N ALA A 93 5.56 -4.59 -19.47
CA ALA A 93 5.41 -5.37 -20.71
C ALA A 93 4.45 -6.57 -20.55
N ILE A 94 4.41 -7.21 -19.38
CA ILE A 94 3.48 -8.30 -19.10
C ILE A 94 2.06 -7.75 -18.88
N VAL A 95 1.90 -6.67 -18.11
CA VAL A 95 0.60 -6.04 -17.83
C VAL A 95 -0.02 -5.47 -19.10
N ASP A 96 0.77 -4.82 -19.96
CA ASP A 96 0.33 -4.27 -21.25
C ASP A 96 -0.25 -5.35 -22.15
N GLU A 97 0.41 -6.50 -22.22
CA GLU A 97 -0.08 -7.66 -22.95
C GLU A 97 -1.44 -8.13 -22.40
N LEU A 98 -1.58 -8.25 -21.08
CA LEU A 98 -2.83 -8.68 -20.43
C LEU A 98 -3.98 -7.70 -20.67
N VAL A 99 -3.70 -6.40 -20.63
CA VAL A 99 -4.68 -5.34 -20.90
C VAL A 99 -5.09 -5.35 -22.38
N ALA A 100 -4.14 -5.56 -23.28
CA ALA A 100 -4.39 -5.63 -24.73
C ALA A 100 -5.22 -6.86 -25.13
N GLU A 101 -5.17 -7.94 -24.34
CA GLU A 101 -5.93 -9.18 -24.52
C GLU A 101 -7.33 -9.16 -23.87
N SER A 102 -8.08 -8.05 -23.99
CA SER A 102 -9.43 -7.96 -23.42
C SER A 102 -10.41 -9.03 -23.97
N GLU A 103 -10.14 -9.56 -25.17
CA GLU A 103 -10.69 -10.80 -25.73
C GLU A 103 -9.54 -11.62 -26.32
N PRO A 104 -8.95 -12.57 -25.57
CA PRO A 104 -7.78 -13.29 -26.05
C PRO A 104 -8.14 -14.11 -27.29
N THR A 105 -7.50 -13.78 -28.42
CA THR A 105 -7.63 -14.58 -29.65
C THR A 105 -6.95 -15.94 -29.52
N ASP A 106 -6.02 -16.06 -28.56
CA ASP A 106 -5.41 -17.31 -28.11
C ASP A 106 -5.28 -17.30 -26.57
N PRO A 107 -6.31 -17.79 -25.83
CA PRO A 107 -6.27 -17.85 -24.37
C PRO A 107 -5.24 -18.87 -23.83
N GLU A 108 -4.56 -19.61 -24.71
CA GLU A 108 -3.56 -20.62 -24.36
C GLU A 108 -2.12 -20.17 -24.65
N ARG A 109 -1.88 -18.92 -25.10
CA ARG A 109 -0.52 -18.41 -25.30
C ARG A 109 0.29 -18.65 -24.04
N SER A 110 1.36 -19.43 -24.19
CA SER A 110 2.04 -19.99 -23.04
C SER A 110 2.78 -18.87 -22.30
N HIS A 111 2.86 -18.95 -20.95
CA HIS A 111 3.72 -18.08 -20.16
C HIS A 111 5.18 -18.04 -20.68
N ALA A 112 5.60 -19.03 -21.45
CA ALA A 112 6.92 -19.06 -22.09
C ALA A 112 7.05 -18.04 -23.24
N GLU A 113 5.98 -17.79 -23.99
CA GLU A 113 5.94 -16.81 -25.08
C GLU A 113 5.84 -15.38 -24.54
N ILE A 114 5.10 -15.16 -23.47
CA ILE A 114 5.08 -13.89 -22.73
C ILE A 114 6.47 -13.63 -22.13
N ALA A 115 7.06 -14.65 -21.51
CA ALA A 115 8.40 -14.55 -20.93
C ALA A 115 9.47 -14.23 -21.97
N ALA A 116 9.41 -14.85 -23.16
CA ALA A 116 10.31 -14.57 -24.26
C ALA A 116 10.17 -13.13 -24.78
N ALA A 117 8.93 -12.63 -24.93
CA ALA A 117 8.67 -11.27 -25.37
C ALA A 117 9.16 -10.22 -24.35
N ALA A 118 8.92 -10.46 -23.05
CA ALA A 118 9.34 -9.56 -21.98
C ALA A 118 10.81 -9.76 -21.55
N GLY A 119 11.54 -10.72 -22.10
CA GLY A 119 12.93 -11.01 -21.75
C GLY A 119 13.13 -11.55 -20.33
N VAL A 120 12.15 -12.26 -19.78
CA VAL A 120 12.12 -12.77 -18.41
C VAL A 120 11.96 -14.29 -18.35
N SER A 121 11.92 -14.86 -17.15
CA SER A 121 11.63 -16.28 -16.97
C SER A 121 10.12 -16.55 -16.94
N ARG A 122 9.73 -17.79 -17.31
CA ARG A 122 8.34 -18.25 -17.21
C ARG A 122 7.78 -18.16 -15.78
N SER A 123 8.61 -18.42 -14.77
CA SER A 123 8.20 -18.33 -13.37
C SER A 123 7.91 -16.88 -12.98
N TYR A 124 8.73 -15.94 -13.47
CA TYR A 124 8.52 -14.52 -13.23
C TYR A 124 7.19 -14.03 -13.82
N VAL A 125 6.82 -14.47 -15.02
CA VAL A 125 5.51 -14.16 -15.61
C VAL A 125 4.37 -14.62 -14.70
N ARG A 126 4.45 -15.83 -14.15
CA ARG A 126 3.42 -16.35 -13.23
C ARG A 126 3.32 -15.51 -11.95
N ASP A 127 4.46 -15.12 -11.39
CA ASP A 127 4.48 -14.33 -10.15
C ASP A 127 3.93 -12.91 -10.40
N VAL A 128 4.17 -12.33 -11.59
CA VAL A 128 3.57 -11.06 -12.01
C VAL A 128 2.06 -11.20 -12.26
N LEU A 129 1.60 -12.29 -12.85
CA LEU A 129 0.16 -12.56 -13.02
C LEU A 129 -0.58 -12.62 -11.69
N ASP A 130 0.01 -13.29 -10.69
CA ASP A 130 -0.56 -13.39 -9.34
C ASP A 130 -0.58 -12.01 -8.63
N SER A 131 0.48 -11.21 -8.82
CA SER A 131 0.65 -9.94 -8.12
C SER A 131 0.00 -8.73 -8.80
N CYS A 132 -0.23 -8.77 -10.11
CA CYS A 132 -0.68 -7.62 -10.92
C CYS A 132 -1.90 -7.92 -11.79
N GLY A 133 -2.50 -9.12 -11.67
CA GLY A 133 -3.70 -9.47 -12.44
C GLY A 133 -4.90 -8.56 -12.11
N ASP A 134 -5.05 -8.14 -10.87
CA ASP A 134 -6.05 -7.16 -10.44
C ASP A 134 -5.85 -5.79 -11.11
N LEU A 135 -4.59 -5.38 -11.23
CA LEU A 135 -4.22 -4.12 -11.88
C LEU A 135 -4.55 -4.14 -13.37
N ALA A 136 -4.20 -5.22 -14.06
CA ALA A 136 -4.53 -5.38 -15.48
C ALA A 136 -6.04 -5.36 -15.73
N ALA A 137 -6.83 -6.02 -14.88
CA ALA A 137 -8.30 -6.00 -14.96
C ALA A 137 -8.86 -4.59 -14.72
N ALA A 138 -8.35 -3.86 -13.72
CA ALA A 138 -8.78 -2.50 -13.42
C ALA A 138 -8.48 -1.51 -14.57
N ILE A 139 -7.34 -1.69 -15.26
CA ILE A 139 -7.02 -0.89 -16.45
C ILE A 139 -7.98 -1.24 -17.60
N ALA A 140 -8.20 -2.53 -17.85
CA ALA A 140 -9.07 -2.98 -18.94
C ALA A 140 -10.53 -2.51 -18.80
N ASP A 141 -11.05 -2.38 -17.57
CA ASP A 141 -12.40 -1.85 -17.28
C ASP A 141 -12.54 -0.37 -17.67
N GLY A 142 -11.45 0.40 -17.63
CA GLY A 142 -11.41 1.82 -18.00
C GLY A 142 -11.32 2.10 -19.50
N ARG A 143 -11.59 1.13 -20.38
CA ARG A 143 -11.41 1.30 -21.83
C ARG A 143 -12.31 2.41 -22.40
N VAL A 144 -11.72 3.30 -23.21
CA VAL A 144 -12.45 4.36 -23.93
C VAL A 144 -12.72 3.87 -25.37
N ASP A 145 -14.00 3.82 -25.76
CA ASP A 145 -14.46 3.42 -27.10
C ASP A 145 -14.11 4.42 -28.22
#